data_AF-A0A1F3IJ95-F1
#
_entry.id   AF-A0A1F3IJ95-F1
#
_cell.length_a   1.000
_cell.length_b   1.000
_cell.length_c   1.000
_cell.angle_alpha   90.00
_cell.angle_beta   90.00
_cell.angle_gamma   90.00
#
_symmetry.space_group_name_H-M   'P 1'
#
loop_
_entity.id
_entity.type
_entity.pdbx_description
1 polymer ?
#
loop_
_entity_poly.entity_id
_entity_poly.type
_entity_poly.pdbx_seq_one_letter_code
_entity_poly.pdbx_strand_id
1 'polypeptide(L)'
;MRYIVLFILVLSFSCKPKDNVPHNLIPKDKMIDILVDIHMLDGMFTNTEVRKQFAQLDSANYYNVIFENHGYSRQDFDTSVYYYSHNINDYDKIYIEVLNRLSQLETIVKEETQEQTPKVE
;
A
#
# COMPACT_ATOMS: atom_id res chain seq x y z
N MET A 1 46.10 -27.69 11.19
CA MET A 1 45.62 -26.63 12.09
C MET A 1 45.85 -25.20 11.57
N ARG A 2 47.00 -24.86 10.98
CA ARG A 2 47.26 -23.48 10.47
C ARG A 2 46.38 -23.04 9.29
N TYR A 3 45.96 -23.97 8.43
CA TYR A 3 45.12 -23.67 7.26
C TYR A 3 43.61 -23.58 7.54
N ILE A 4 43.14 -24.12 8.68
CA ILE A 4 41.72 -24.10 9.05
C ILE A 4 41.30 -22.69 9.50
N VAL A 5 42.18 -21.97 10.20
CA VAL A 5 41.96 -20.58 10.61
C VAL A 5 41.87 -19.65 9.39
N LEU A 6 42.61 -19.94 8.33
CA LEU A 6 42.63 -19.16 7.10
C LEU A 6 41.37 -19.37 6.23
N PHE A 7 40.74 -20.55 6.33
CA PHE A 7 39.47 -20.85 5.63
C PHE A 7 38.25 -20.19 6.31
N ILE A 8 38.27 -20.05 7.64
CA ILE A 8 37.18 -19.40 8.41
C ILE A 8 37.16 -17.88 8.21
N LEU A 9 38.32 -17.25 7.98
CA LEU A 9 38.43 -15.80 7.76
C LEU A 9 37.80 -15.37 6.41
N VAL A 10 37.82 -16.24 5.40
CA VAL A 10 37.29 -15.95 4.06
C VAL A 10 35.75 -16.00 4.02
N LEU A 11 35.11 -16.75 4.93
CA LEU A 11 33.65 -16.89 4.99
C LEU A 11 32.94 -15.70 5.69
N SER A 12 33.68 -14.76 6.27
CA SER A 12 33.09 -13.62 7.02
C SER A 12 32.80 -12.38 6.16
N PHE A 13 33.03 -12.41 4.85
CA PHE A 13 32.69 -11.33 3.92
C PHE A 13 31.33 -11.57 3.22
N SER A 14 30.30 -11.96 3.96
CA SER A 14 28.91 -11.85 3.47
C SER A 14 28.36 -10.48 3.85
N CYS A 15 28.85 -9.45 3.17
CA CYS A 15 28.26 -8.13 3.24
C CYS A 15 26.99 -8.18 2.38
N LYS A 16 25.82 -8.36 3.00
CA LYS A 16 24.55 -8.14 2.29
C LYS A 16 24.60 -6.70 1.76
N PRO A 17 24.38 -6.46 0.46
CA PRO A 17 24.29 -5.09 -0.03
C PRO A 17 23.22 -4.40 0.81
N LYS A 18 23.58 -3.27 1.40
CA LYS A 18 22.63 -2.42 2.10
C LYS A 18 21.66 -1.97 1.01
N ASP A 19 20.43 -2.47 1.03
CA ASP A 19 19.43 -2.07 0.05
C ASP A 19 19.40 -0.55 0.01
N ASN A 20 19.54 0.02 -1.19
CA ASN A 20 19.60 1.48 -1.36
C ASN A 20 18.20 2.04 -1.11
N VAL A 21 17.86 2.24 0.17
CA VAL A 21 16.59 2.82 0.61
C VAL A 21 16.50 4.26 0.05
N PRO A 22 15.50 4.58 -0.78
CA PRO A 22 15.29 5.93 -1.26
C PRO A 22 15.02 6.90 -0.11
N HIS A 23 15.51 8.14 -0.23
CA HIS A 23 15.31 9.16 0.82
C HIS A 23 13.84 9.52 1.01
N ASN A 24 13.05 9.42 -0.05
CA ASN A 24 11.63 9.75 -0.13
C ASN A 24 10.73 8.50 -0.11
N LEU A 25 11.17 7.42 0.53
CA LEU A 25 10.38 6.20 0.67
C LEU A 25 9.20 6.44 1.62
N ILE A 26 7.98 6.24 1.14
CA ILE A 26 6.75 6.22 1.94
C ILE A 26 6.84 5.05 2.92
N PRO A 27 6.73 5.27 4.25
CA PRO A 27 6.73 4.19 5.23
C PRO A 27 5.59 3.20 5.00
N LYS A 28 5.79 1.92 5.36
CA LYS A 28 4.81 0.83 5.12
C LYS A 28 3.41 1.16 5.60
N ASP A 29 3.28 1.68 6.82
CA ASP A 29 1.97 2.03 7.40
C ASP A 29 1.24 3.11 6.58
N LYS A 30 2.00 4.08 6.06
CA LYS A 30 1.45 5.13 5.18
C LYS A 30 1.13 4.63 3.79
N MET A 31 1.95 3.71 3.27
CA MET A 31 1.66 3.03 1.99
C MET A 31 0.36 2.22 2.09
N ILE A 32 0.12 1.55 3.22
CA ILE A 32 -1.14 0.84 3.49
C ILE A 32 -2.32 1.84 3.47
N ASP A 33 -2.22 2.96 4.21
CA ASP A 33 -3.27 3.99 4.24
C ASP A 33 -3.59 4.50 2.81
N ILE A 34 -2.57 4.84 2.03
CA ILE A 34 -2.71 5.35 0.66
C ILE A 34 -3.36 4.32 -0.27
N LEU A 35 -2.93 3.06 -0.21
CA LEU A 35 -3.48 1.99 -1.06
C LEU A 35 -4.93 1.67 -0.71
N VAL A 36 -5.31 1.72 0.57
CA VAL A 36 -6.71 1.60 0.99
C VAL A 36 -7.55 2.70 0.34
N ASP A 37 -7.11 3.97 0.43
CA ASP A 37 -7.85 5.09 -0.14
C ASP A 37 -7.96 5.02 -1.68
N ILE A 38 -6.89 4.58 -2.37
CA ILE A 38 -6.91 4.33 -3.82
C ILE A 38 -7.96 3.29 -4.16
N HIS A 39 -7.97 2.15 -3.45
CA HIS A 39 -8.91 1.07 -3.74
C HIS A 39 -10.36 1.43 -3.36
N MET A 40 -10.56 2.26 -2.34
CA MET A 40 -11.88 2.81 -2.03
C MET A 40 -12.37 3.74 -3.15
N LEU A 41 -11.51 4.63 -3.65
CA LEU A 41 -11.83 5.51 -4.78
C LEU A 41 -12.16 4.70 -6.05
N ASP A 42 -11.36 3.68 -6.37
CA ASP A 42 -11.62 2.75 -7.47
C ASP A 42 -12.98 2.06 -7.30
N GLY A 43 -13.28 1.61 -6.08
CA GLY A 43 -14.57 1.04 -5.70
C GLY A 43 -15.72 2.00 -5.98
N MET A 44 -15.57 3.29 -5.64
CA MET A 44 -16.58 4.31 -5.94
C MET A 44 -16.81 4.49 -7.44
N PHE A 45 -15.76 4.41 -8.26
CA PHE A 45 -15.86 4.54 -9.71
C PHE A 45 -16.45 3.32 -10.42
N THR A 46 -16.69 2.21 -9.72
CA THR A 46 -17.54 1.13 -10.24
C THR A 46 -18.99 1.58 -10.44
N ASN A 47 -19.44 2.60 -9.68
CA ASN A 47 -20.73 3.23 -9.88
C ASN A 47 -20.68 4.13 -11.13
N THR A 48 -21.54 3.82 -12.12
CA THR A 48 -21.55 4.52 -13.40
C THR A 48 -21.91 5.99 -13.28
N GLU A 49 -22.76 6.39 -12.34
CA GLU A 49 -23.15 7.79 -12.15
C GLU A 49 -22.03 8.60 -11.51
N VAL A 50 -21.35 8.04 -10.51
CA VAL A 50 -20.15 8.65 -9.92
C VAL A 50 -19.08 8.82 -11.02
N ARG A 51 -18.76 7.76 -11.76
CA ARG A 51 -17.77 7.83 -12.85
C ARG A 51 -18.09 8.91 -13.89
N LYS A 52 -19.38 9.09 -14.26
CA LYS A 52 -19.79 10.15 -15.21
C LYS A 52 -19.56 11.55 -14.66
N GLN A 53 -19.87 11.78 -13.38
CA GLN A 53 -19.62 13.08 -12.72
C GLN A 53 -18.13 13.45 -12.74
N PHE A 54 -17.28 12.43 -12.67
CA PHE A 54 -15.83 12.53 -12.64
C PHE A 54 -15.18 12.21 -14.01
N ALA A 55 -15.94 12.18 -15.11
CA ALA A 55 -15.41 11.79 -16.41
C ALA A 55 -14.46 12.83 -17.04
N GLN A 56 -14.43 14.07 -16.52
CA GLN A 56 -13.59 15.15 -17.05
C GLN A 56 -12.21 15.26 -16.39
N LEU A 57 -11.95 14.58 -15.27
CA LEU A 57 -10.59 14.54 -14.72
C LEU A 57 -9.98 13.17 -15.03
N ASP A 58 -8.68 13.18 -15.33
CA ASP A 58 -7.88 11.98 -15.56
C ASP A 58 -7.75 11.17 -14.25
N SER A 59 -7.69 9.83 -14.33
CA SER A 59 -7.45 8.96 -13.17
C SER A 59 -6.18 9.34 -12.42
N ALA A 60 -5.16 9.80 -13.15
CA ALA A 60 -3.93 10.31 -12.57
C ALA A 60 -4.14 11.56 -11.69
N ASN A 61 -5.13 12.41 -12.00
CA ASN A 61 -5.42 13.61 -11.22
C ASN A 61 -6.11 13.30 -9.89
N TYR A 62 -6.97 12.28 -9.84
CA TYR A 62 -7.65 11.92 -8.59
C TYR A 62 -6.70 11.32 -7.56
N TYR A 63 -5.73 10.50 -7.99
CA TYR A 63 -4.75 9.94 -7.06
C TYR A 63 -3.80 10.99 -6.49
N ASN A 64 -3.52 12.07 -7.22
CA ASN A 64 -2.70 13.16 -6.69
C ASN A 64 -3.33 13.77 -5.44
N VAL A 65 -4.66 13.91 -5.39
CA VAL A 65 -5.37 14.38 -4.19
C VAL A 65 -5.18 13.43 -3.01
N ILE A 66 -5.20 12.12 -3.24
CA ILE A 66 -4.93 11.12 -2.19
C ILE A 66 -3.49 11.28 -1.69
N PHE A 67 -2.52 11.35 -2.59
CA PHE A 67 -1.11 11.50 -2.20
C PHE A 67 -0.90 12.78 -1.38
N GLU A 68 -1.43 13.91 -1.84
CA GLU A 68 -1.34 15.20 -1.14
C GLU A 68 -1.98 15.15 0.25
N ASN A 69 -3.15 14.52 0.39
CA ASN A 69 -3.83 14.34 1.67
C ASN A 69 -3.00 13.51 2.67
N HIS A 70 -2.18 12.58 2.19
CA HIS A 70 -1.24 11.81 3.01
C HIS A 70 0.12 12.47 3.19
N GLY A 71 0.35 13.64 2.57
CA GLY A 71 1.60 14.40 2.67
C GLY A 71 2.71 13.92 1.73
N TYR A 72 2.36 13.27 0.62
CA TYR A 72 3.31 12.73 -0.36
C TYR A 72 3.03 13.24 -1.77
N SER A 73 4.06 13.27 -2.60
CA SER A 73 3.91 13.49 -4.03
C SER A 73 3.68 12.19 -4.79
N ARG A 74 3.18 12.30 -6.02
CA ARG A 74 3.11 11.16 -6.95
C ARG A 74 4.48 10.51 -7.15
N GLN A 75 5.55 11.31 -7.21
CA GLN A 75 6.91 10.79 -7.36
C GLN A 75 7.33 9.94 -6.16
N ASP A 76 6.96 10.33 -4.94
CA ASP A 76 7.26 9.56 -3.73
C ASP A 76 6.53 8.21 -3.76
N PHE A 77 5.27 8.21 -4.20
CA PHE A 77 4.49 6.98 -4.39
C PHE A 77 5.12 6.07 -5.45
N ASP A 78 5.39 6.60 -6.65
CA ASP A 78 5.98 5.82 -7.75
C ASP A 78 7.36 5.25 -7.34
N THR A 79 8.17 6.04 -6.63
CA THR A 79 9.47 5.59 -6.08
C THR A 79 9.29 4.47 -5.05
N SER A 80 8.27 4.59 -4.20
CA SER A 80 8.01 3.61 -3.15
C SER A 80 7.44 2.31 -3.71
N VAL A 81 6.57 2.37 -4.71
CA VAL A 81 6.09 1.19 -5.45
C VAL A 81 7.27 0.48 -6.12
N TYR A 82 8.16 1.23 -6.77
CA TYR A 82 9.38 0.66 -7.35
C TYR A 82 10.22 -0.05 -6.28
N TYR A 83 10.47 0.59 -5.14
CA TYR A 83 11.23 -0.01 -4.05
C TYR A 83 10.55 -1.28 -3.49
N TYR A 84 9.26 -1.22 -3.16
CA TYR A 84 8.54 -2.35 -2.56
C TYR A 84 8.38 -3.52 -3.54
N SER A 85 8.21 -3.27 -4.84
CA SER A 85 8.17 -4.34 -5.85
C SER A 85 9.46 -5.16 -5.94
N HIS A 86 10.61 -4.57 -5.59
CA HIS A 86 11.89 -5.28 -5.48
C HIS A 86 12.10 -5.92 -4.10
N ASN A 87 11.29 -5.54 -3.11
CA ASN A 87 11.28 -6.07 -1.75
C ASN A 87 9.99 -6.87 -1.51
N ILE A 88 9.78 -7.93 -2.30
CA ILE A 88 8.49 -8.62 -2.42
C ILE A 88 7.88 -9.05 -1.07
N ASN A 89 8.70 -9.56 -0.13
CA ASN A 89 8.22 -9.96 1.20
C ASN A 89 7.60 -8.81 2.01
N ASP A 90 8.09 -7.59 1.79
CA ASP A 90 7.56 -6.40 2.43
C ASP A 90 6.29 -5.92 1.72
N TYR A 91 6.26 -6.03 0.39
CA TYR A 91 5.09 -5.63 -0.38
C TYR A 91 3.90 -6.57 -0.18
N ASP A 92 4.15 -7.87 -0.05
CA ASP A 92 3.13 -8.86 0.31
C ASP A 92 2.49 -8.53 1.66
N LYS A 93 3.28 -8.14 2.66
CA LYS A 93 2.76 -7.74 3.97
C LYS A 93 1.91 -6.48 3.90
N ILE A 94 2.35 -5.49 3.11
CA ILE A 94 1.57 -4.28 2.85
C ILE A 94 0.22 -4.67 2.26
N TYR A 95 0.19 -5.50 1.21
CA TYR A 95 -1.06 -5.88 0.54
C TYR A 95 -1.97 -6.75 1.40
N ILE A 96 -1.42 -7.67 2.20
CA ILE A 96 -2.21 -8.43 3.18
C ILE A 96 -2.94 -7.48 4.12
N GLU A 97 -2.25 -6.45 4.62
CA GLU A 97 -2.86 -5.50 5.54
C GLU A 97 -3.88 -4.58 4.84
N VAL A 98 -3.63 -4.18 3.59
CA VAL A 98 -4.63 -3.46 2.77
C VAL A 98 -5.91 -4.29 2.62
N LEU A 99 -5.80 -5.57 2.30
CA LEU A 99 -6.96 -6.48 2.16
C LEU A 99 -7.70 -6.66 3.50
N ASN A 100 -6.96 -6.79 4.61
CA ASN A 100 -7.54 -6.91 5.94
C ASN A 100 -8.38 -5.66 6.28
N ARG A 101 -7.84 -4.46 6.07
CA ARG A 101 -8.54 -3.21 6.36
C ARG A 101 -9.79 -3.03 5.49
N LEU A 102 -9.69 -3.31 4.19
CA LEU A 102 -10.84 -3.26 3.30
C LEU A 102 -11.95 -4.24 3.74
N SER A 103 -11.57 -5.46 4.16
CA SER A 103 -12.53 -6.46 4.66
C SER A 103 -13.20 -6.03 5.97
N GLN A 104 -12.44 -5.39 6.86
CA GLN A 104 -12.98 -4.83 8.11
C GLN A 104 -13.98 -3.71 7.82
N LEU A 105 -13.63 -2.77 6.94
CA LEU A 105 -14.53 -1.70 6.52
C LEU A 105 -15.81 -2.24 5.89
N GLU A 106 -15.71 -3.25 5.02
CA GLU A 106 -16.88 -3.92 4.44
C GLU A 106 -17.78 -4.56 5.52
N THR A 107 -17.18 -5.16 6.55
CA THR A 107 -17.91 -5.77 7.66
C THR A 107 -18.66 -4.72 8.47
N ILE A 108 -18.00 -3.61 8.82
CA ILE A 108 -18.60 -2.47 9.54
C ILE A 108 -19.81 -1.92 8.76
N VAL A 109 -19.65 -1.67 7.46
CA VAL A 109 -20.75 -1.15 6.62
C VAL A 109 -21.94 -2.12 6.57
N LYS A 110 -21.69 -3.42 6.51
CA LYS A 110 -22.77 -4.44 6.53
C LYS A 110 -23.51 -4.46 7.87
N GLU A 111 -22.80 -4.37 8.99
CA GLU A 111 -23.39 -4.32 10.32
C GLU A 111 -24.25 -3.07 10.50
N GLU A 112 -23.75 -1.88 10.12
CA GLU A 112 -24.49 -0.62 10.16
C GLU A 112 -25.77 -0.67 9.32
N THR A 113 -25.72 -1.31 8.15
CA THR A 113 -26.89 -1.45 7.26
C THR A 113 -27.94 -2.41 7.83
N GLN A 114 -27.53 -3.42 8.59
CA GLN A 114 -28.43 -4.40 9.22
C GLN A 114 -29.10 -3.86 10.50
N GLU A 115 -28.43 -2.98 11.25
CA GLU A 115 -29.03 -2.32 12.41
C GLU A 115 -30.09 -1.29 12.03
N GLN A 116 -30.06 -0.77 10.79
CA GLN A 116 -30.97 0.26 10.28
C GLN A 116 -32.24 -0.29 9.60
N THR A 117 -32.37 -1.61 9.36
CA THR A 117 -33.65 -2.17 8.91
C THR A 117 -34.63 -2.24 10.09
N PRO A 118 -35.82 -1.60 10.02
CA PRO A 118 -36.79 -1.67 11.10
C PRO A 118 -37.18 -3.13 11.34
N LYS A 119 -37.12 -3.59 12.59
CA LYS A 119 -37.75 -4.84 13.02
C LYS A 119 -39.24 -4.71 12.68
N VAL A 120 -39.66 -5.35 11.59
CA VAL A 120 -41.07 -5.56 11.29
C VAL A 120 -41.55 -6.60 12.29
N GLU A 121 -42.19 -6.12 13.37
CA GLU A 121 -43.08 -6.91 14.21
C GLU A 121 -44.46 -7.04 13.54
#